data_AF-A0AAE4T0T0-F1
#
_entry.id   AF-A0AAE4T0T0-F1
#
_cell.length_a   1.000
_cell.length_b   1.000
_cell.length_c   1.000
_cell.angle_alpha   90.00
_cell.angle_beta   90.00
_cell.angle_gamma   90.00
#
_symmetry.space_group_name_H-M   'P 1'
#
loop_
_entity.id
_entity.type
_entity.pdbx_description
1 polymer ?
#
loop_
_entity_poly.entity_id
_entity_poly.type
_entity_poly.pdbx_seq_one_letter_code
_entity_poly.pdbx_strand_id
1 'polypeptide(L)'
;MPKKEAEKMATMFVRDVEAAYPWSYSESKVRPAVLWENLHIIADSLAVCVIALLTTPLKLWAGAYKAVTGEGISEEELMRTAERIRTFEGLFTLKYGNGKDDLSPRLFEGEVKLDREKLEEMKRVYYSLRGMG
;
A
#
# COMPACT_ATOMS: atom_id res chain seq x y z
N MET A 1 11.11 -4.74 15.81
CA MET A 1 12.28 -4.79 14.91
C MET A 1 13.33 -3.80 15.42
N PRO A 2 14.60 -4.21 15.61
CA PRO A 2 15.70 -3.31 15.95
C PRO A 2 15.92 -2.21 14.91
N LYS A 3 16.31 -1.00 15.33
CA LYS A 3 16.53 0.17 14.46
C LYS A 3 17.38 -0.14 13.22
N LYS A 4 18.54 -0.77 13.40
CA LYS A 4 19.48 -1.11 12.31
C LYS A 4 18.86 -2.03 11.26
N GLU A 5 17.96 -2.90 11.68
CA GLU A 5 17.27 -3.81 10.77
C GLU A 5 16.23 -3.07 9.93
N ALA A 6 15.50 -2.13 10.54
CA ALA A 6 14.56 -1.25 9.84
C ALA A 6 15.27 -0.41 8.76
N GLU A 7 16.39 0.22 9.12
CA GLU A 7 17.22 1.02 8.20
C GLU A 7 17.74 0.19 7.04
N LYS A 8 18.22 -1.03 7.31
CA LYS A 8 18.68 -1.98 6.30
C LYS A 8 17.54 -2.37 5.36
N MET A 9 16.36 -2.68 5.89
CA MET A 9 15.19 -3.02 5.07
C MET A 9 14.78 -1.84 4.18
N ALA A 10 14.64 -0.64 4.73
CA ALA A 10 14.27 0.54 3.96
C ALA A 10 15.26 0.81 2.81
N THR A 11 16.57 0.69 3.09
CA THR A 11 17.61 0.82 2.07
C THR A 11 17.50 -0.27 0.98
N MET A 12 17.18 -1.53 1.35
CA MET A 12 17.01 -2.60 0.36
C MET A 12 15.75 -2.43 -0.49
N PHE A 13 14.62 -2.07 0.10
CA PHE A 13 13.33 -2.02 -0.58
C PHE A 13 13.11 -0.74 -1.38
N VAL A 14 13.53 0.41 -0.84
CA VAL A 14 13.24 1.72 -1.43
C VAL A 14 14.47 2.61 -1.60
N ARG A 15 15.67 2.11 -1.28
CA ARG A 15 16.96 2.83 -1.40
C ARG A 15 16.99 4.15 -0.64
N ASP A 16 16.23 4.22 0.44
CA ASP A 16 16.09 5.40 1.27
C ASP A 16 15.97 5.00 2.74
N VAL A 17 16.96 5.38 3.54
CA VAL A 17 16.99 5.07 4.97
C VAL A 17 15.92 5.84 5.74
N GLU A 18 15.54 7.03 5.26
CA GLU A 18 14.52 7.85 5.91
C GLU A 18 13.16 7.16 5.92
N ALA A 19 12.93 6.27 4.96
CA ALA A 19 11.70 5.48 4.90
C ALA A 19 11.54 4.50 6.09
N ALA A 20 12.61 4.19 6.82
CA ALA A 20 12.56 3.36 8.03
C ALA A 20 11.88 4.06 9.21
N TYR A 21 11.81 5.39 9.20
CA TYR A 21 11.39 6.17 10.36
C TYR A 21 9.90 6.55 10.31
N PRO A 22 9.12 6.30 11.38
CA PRO A 22 7.69 6.63 11.42
C PRO A 22 7.40 8.11 11.13
N TRP A 23 8.20 9.02 11.67
CA TRP A 23 8.04 10.48 11.55
C TRP A 23 8.54 11.07 10.23
N SER A 24 9.23 10.28 9.40
CA SER A 24 9.74 10.77 8.11
C SER A 24 8.61 10.88 7.08
N TYR A 25 8.67 11.95 6.29
CA TYR A 25 7.80 12.24 5.14
C TYR A 25 8.47 11.90 3.81
N SER A 26 9.48 11.01 3.82
CA SER A 26 10.12 10.56 2.59
C SER A 26 9.08 10.04 1.60
N GLU A 27 9.12 10.56 0.37
CA GLU A 27 8.31 10.09 -0.76
C GLU A 27 8.52 8.59 -1.03
N SER A 28 9.71 8.08 -0.71
CA SER A 28 10.06 6.67 -0.85
C SER A 28 9.17 5.76 0.03
N LYS A 29 8.57 6.27 1.11
CA LYS A 29 7.61 5.54 1.96
C LYS A 29 6.28 5.28 1.27
N VAL A 30 5.94 6.06 0.25
CA VAL A 30 4.67 5.92 -0.46
C VAL A 30 4.61 4.62 -1.25
N ARG A 31 5.74 4.17 -1.83
CA ARG A 31 5.82 2.90 -2.57
C ARG A 31 5.45 1.69 -1.70
N PRO A 32 6.03 1.49 -0.50
CA PRO A 32 5.59 0.47 0.42
C PRO A 32 4.10 0.56 0.75
N ALA A 33 3.55 1.76 0.98
CA ALA A 33 2.11 1.90 1.27
C ALA A 33 1.23 1.36 0.13
N VAL A 34 1.54 1.72 -1.12
CA VAL A 34 0.87 1.19 -2.32
C VAL A 34 0.99 -0.33 -2.42
N LEU A 35 2.19 -0.88 -2.17
CA LEU A 35 2.43 -2.33 -2.16
C LEU A 35 1.60 -3.03 -1.08
N TRP A 36 1.58 -2.50 0.15
CA TRP A 36 0.83 -3.07 1.25
C TRP A 36 -0.68 -3.08 0.96
N GLU A 37 -1.23 -1.98 0.44
CA GLU A 37 -2.63 -1.92 0.02
C GLU A 37 -2.96 -2.99 -1.02
N ASN A 38 -2.10 -3.16 -2.04
CA ASN A 38 -2.30 -4.19 -3.05
C ASN A 38 -2.29 -5.61 -2.45
N LEU A 39 -1.37 -5.90 -1.53
CA LEU A 39 -1.32 -7.21 -0.86
C LEU A 39 -2.55 -7.48 0.00
N HIS A 40 -3.10 -6.46 0.67
CA HIS A 40 -4.36 -6.59 1.43
C HIS A 40 -5.54 -6.86 0.49
N ILE A 41 -5.65 -6.13 -0.62
CA ILE A 41 -6.68 -6.37 -1.63
C ILE A 41 -6.60 -7.79 -2.20
N ILE A 42 -5.39 -8.31 -2.43
CA ILE A 42 -5.19 -9.70 -2.86
C ILE A 42 -5.69 -10.67 -1.78
N ALA A 43 -5.35 -10.42 -0.51
CA ALA A 43 -5.78 -11.28 0.60
C ALA A 43 -7.31 -11.34 0.69
N ASP A 44 -7.97 -10.19 0.62
CA ASP A 44 -9.43 -10.08 0.65
C ASP A 44 -10.06 -10.75 -0.58
N SER A 45 -9.47 -10.58 -1.76
CA SER A 45 -9.97 -11.16 -3.02
C SER A 45 -9.82 -12.69 -3.07
N LEU A 46 -8.75 -13.22 -2.47
CA LEU A 46 -8.55 -14.67 -2.31
C LEU A 46 -9.31 -15.24 -1.11
N ALA A 47 -9.97 -14.39 -0.31
CA ALA A 47 -10.63 -14.74 0.94
C ALA A 47 -9.71 -15.45 1.95
N VAL A 48 -8.46 -15.01 2.03
CA VAL A 48 -7.44 -15.58 2.94
C VAL A 48 -7.06 -14.56 4.01
N CYS A 49 -6.60 -15.06 5.17
CA CYS A 49 -6.09 -14.18 6.21
C CYS A 49 -4.86 -13.41 5.71
N VAL A 50 -4.85 -12.10 5.89
CA VAL A 50 -3.73 -11.24 5.48
C VAL A 50 -2.40 -11.67 6.11
N ILE A 51 -2.40 -12.15 7.35
CA ILE A 51 -1.16 -12.63 8.01
C ILE A 51 -0.60 -13.84 7.27
N ALA A 52 -1.46 -14.75 6.82
CA ALA A 52 -1.03 -15.89 6.01
C ALA A 52 -0.45 -15.42 4.68
N LEU A 53 -1.10 -14.42 4.05
CA LEU A 53 -0.62 -13.87 2.78
C LEU A 53 0.75 -13.21 2.92
N LEU A 54 0.93 -12.35 3.92
CA LEU A 54 2.17 -11.58 4.12
C LEU A 54 3.37 -12.42 4.57
N THR A 55 3.13 -13.60 5.13
CA THR A 55 4.18 -14.53 5.56
C THR A 55 4.60 -15.51 4.47
N THR A 56 3.92 -15.50 3.33
CA THR A 56 4.09 -16.49 2.26
C THR A 56 4.37 -15.78 0.92
N PRO A 57 5.38 -16.20 0.15
CA PRO A 57 5.66 -15.63 -1.17
C PRO A 57 4.43 -15.66 -2.11
N LEU A 58 4.22 -14.58 -2.87
CA LEU A 58 3.05 -14.45 -3.76
C LEU A 58 2.97 -15.56 -4.82
N LYS A 59 4.12 -16.07 -5.30
CA LYS A 59 4.18 -17.25 -6.19
C LYS A 59 3.45 -18.48 -5.65
N LEU A 60 3.44 -18.68 -4.33
CA LEU A 60 2.76 -19.83 -3.73
C LEU A 60 1.24 -19.61 -3.72
N TRP A 61 0.79 -18.36 -3.56
CA TRP A 61 -0.62 -18.00 -3.70
C TRP A 61 -1.12 -18.13 -5.14
N ALA A 62 -0.31 -17.73 -6.11
CA ALA A 62 -0.58 -17.99 -7.53
C ALA A 62 -0.70 -19.50 -7.84
N GLY A 63 0.20 -20.32 -7.27
CA GLY A 63 0.12 -21.77 -7.35
C GLY A 63 -1.13 -22.35 -6.69
N ALA A 64 -1.49 -21.85 -5.51
CA ALA A 64 -2.69 -22.26 -4.79
C ALA A 64 -3.97 -21.88 -5.55
N TYR A 65 -4.03 -20.67 -6.13
CA TYR A 65 -5.13 -20.24 -7.00
C TYR A 65 -5.34 -21.24 -8.13
N LYS A 66 -4.27 -21.57 -8.88
CA LYS A 66 -4.32 -22.55 -9.96
C LYS A 66 -4.76 -23.94 -9.51
N ALA A 67 -4.31 -24.38 -8.34
CA ALA A 67 -4.69 -25.69 -7.80
C ALA A 67 -6.19 -25.77 -7.45
N VAL A 68 -6.79 -24.66 -7.02
CA VAL A 68 -8.21 -24.59 -6.62
C VAL A 68 -9.13 -24.34 -7.81
N THR A 69 -8.77 -23.40 -8.70
CA THR A 69 -9.64 -22.95 -9.79
C THR A 69 -9.40 -23.69 -11.10
N GLY A 70 -8.23 -24.32 -11.27
CA GLY A 70 -7.75 -24.85 -12.55
C GLY A 70 -7.17 -23.78 -13.49
N GLU A 71 -7.29 -22.49 -13.14
CA GLU A 71 -6.83 -21.37 -13.96
C GLU A 71 -5.48 -20.83 -13.45
N GLY A 72 -4.54 -20.59 -14.36
CA GLY A 72 -3.25 -19.99 -14.00
C GLY A 72 -3.38 -18.48 -13.77
N ILE A 73 -2.67 -17.97 -12.77
CA ILE A 73 -2.44 -16.53 -12.57
C ILE A 73 -0.98 -16.31 -12.15
N SER A 74 -0.33 -15.26 -12.64
CA SER A 74 1.03 -14.88 -12.25
C SER A 74 1.04 -13.93 -11.04
N GLU A 75 2.22 -13.73 -10.42
CA GLU A 75 2.40 -12.74 -9.36
C GLU A 75 2.11 -11.32 -9.85
N GLU A 76 2.55 -11.00 -11.07
CA GLU A 76 2.30 -9.71 -11.71
C GLU A 76 0.81 -9.52 -12.01
N GLU A 77 0.10 -10.56 -12.42
CA GLU A 77 -1.34 -10.50 -12.69
C GLU A 77 -2.16 -10.32 -11.41
N LEU A 78 -1.76 -10.94 -10.30
CA LEU A 78 -2.34 -10.69 -8.97
C LEU A 78 -2.16 -9.21 -8.58
N MET A 79 -0.96 -8.67 -8.73
CA MET A 79 -0.67 -7.26 -8.42
C MET A 79 -1.46 -6.29 -9.30
N ARG A 80 -1.50 -6.52 -10.63
CA ARG A 80 -2.32 -5.72 -11.56
C ARG A 80 -3.80 -5.81 -11.25
N THR A 81 -4.29 -6.98 -10.84
CA THR A 81 -5.69 -7.16 -10.45
C THR A 81 -6.01 -6.34 -9.19
N ALA A 82 -5.11 -6.33 -8.21
CA ALA A 82 -5.24 -5.50 -7.01
C ALA A 82 -5.28 -4.00 -7.33
N GLU A 83 -4.39 -3.53 -8.20
CA GLU A 83 -4.38 -2.14 -8.68
C GLU A 83 -5.70 -1.77 -9.38
N ARG A 84 -6.21 -2.66 -10.23
CA ARG A 84 -7.50 -2.49 -10.89
C ARG A 84 -8.64 -2.39 -9.87
N ILE A 85 -8.68 -3.26 -8.87
CA ILE A 85 -9.70 -3.23 -7.80
C ILE A 85 -9.61 -1.91 -7.03
N ARG A 86 -8.41 -1.48 -6.62
CA ARG A 86 -8.21 -0.20 -5.91
C ARG A 86 -8.74 0.98 -6.73
N THR A 87 -8.49 0.98 -8.03
CA THR A 87 -9.02 2.00 -8.94
C THR A 87 -10.54 2.00 -8.99
N PHE A 88 -11.17 0.82 -9.07
CA PHE A 88 -12.63 0.72 -9.03
C PHE A 88 -13.23 1.18 -7.70
N GLU A 89 -12.60 0.88 -6.57
CA GLU A 89 -13.01 1.39 -5.25
C GLU A 89 -12.94 2.92 -5.19
N GLY A 90 -11.86 3.51 -5.73
CA GLY A 90 -11.72 4.96 -5.85
C GLY A 90 -12.83 5.58 -6.69
N LEU A 91 -13.10 5.01 -7.88
CA LEU A 91 -14.21 5.46 -8.75
C LEU A 91 -15.58 5.34 -8.06
N PHE A 92 -15.82 4.24 -7.35
CA PHE A 92 -17.05 4.06 -6.59
C PHE A 92 -17.19 5.13 -5.51
N THR A 93 -16.12 5.42 -4.77
CA THR A 93 -16.09 6.46 -3.73
C THR A 93 -16.32 7.85 -4.30
N LEU A 94 -15.74 8.17 -5.46
CA LEU A 94 -15.98 9.44 -6.15
C LEU A 94 -17.43 9.59 -6.61
N LYS A 95 -18.07 8.48 -7.02
CA LYS A 95 -19.44 8.50 -7.54
C LYS A 95 -20.51 8.54 -6.44
N TYR A 96 -20.31 7.80 -5.36
CA TYR A 96 -21.35 7.54 -4.36
C TYR A 96 -20.98 7.99 -2.94
N GLY A 97 -19.71 8.33 -2.69
CA GLY A 97 -19.19 8.69 -1.37
C GLY A 97 -18.63 10.11 -1.32
N ASN A 98 -17.82 10.35 -0.28
CA ASN A 98 -17.04 11.57 -0.18
C ASN A 98 -15.69 11.36 -0.86
N GLY A 99 -15.47 12.01 -2.00
CA GLY A 99 -14.21 11.98 -2.73
C GLY A 99 -13.06 12.74 -2.07
N LYS A 100 -13.28 13.38 -0.92
CA LYS A 100 -12.22 14.08 -0.19
C LYS A 100 -11.38 13.09 0.61
N ASP A 101 -10.10 13.05 0.28
CA ASP A 101 -9.07 12.34 1.03
C ASP A 101 -8.50 13.23 2.14
N ASP A 102 -9.33 13.48 3.16
CA ASP A 102 -8.99 14.33 4.30
C ASP A 102 -8.84 13.51 5.58
N LEU A 103 -7.88 13.91 6.42
CA LEU A 103 -7.72 13.38 7.77
C LEU A 103 -8.40 14.29 8.80
N SER A 104 -8.76 13.70 9.94
CA SER A 104 -9.34 14.42 11.08
C SER A 104 -8.44 15.61 11.51
N PRO A 105 -8.98 16.82 11.72
CA PRO A 105 -8.20 18.01 12.11
C PRO A 105 -7.29 17.81 13.33
N ARG A 106 -7.76 17.02 14.31
CA ARG A 106 -7.01 16.65 15.52
C ARG A 106 -5.61 16.06 15.27
N LEU A 107 -5.35 15.49 14.09
CA LEU A 107 -4.03 14.94 13.76
C LEU A 107 -2.99 16.03 13.43
N PHE A 108 -3.43 17.28 13.25
CA PHE A 108 -2.58 18.44 12.92
C PHE A 108 -2.45 19.42 14.11
N GLU A 109 -2.95 19.04 15.28
CA GLU A 109 -3.01 19.86 16.49
C GLU A 109 -2.17 19.23 17.61
N GLY A 110 -1.68 20.04 18.56
CA GLY A 110 -0.90 19.56 19.72
C GLY A 110 0.62 19.46 19.51
N GLU A 111 1.30 18.83 20.48
CA GLU A 111 2.77 18.70 20.50
C GLU A 111 3.29 17.68 19.49
N VAL A 112 2.60 16.55 19.35
CA VAL A 112 2.88 15.52 18.32
C VAL A 112 1.82 15.64 17.24
N LYS A 113 2.15 16.36 16.18
CA LYS A 113 1.25 16.68 15.07
C LYS A 113 1.84 16.27 13.73
N LEU A 114 0.97 15.95 12.78
CA LEU A 114 1.34 15.80 11.39
C LEU A 114 1.61 17.16 10.75
N ASP A 115 2.58 17.19 9.84
CA ASP A 115 2.83 18.29 8.94
C ASP A 115 1.87 18.18 7.74
N ARG A 116 1.00 19.19 7.58
CA ARG A 116 -0.03 19.19 6.53
C ARG A 116 0.58 19.33 5.14
N GLU A 117 1.56 20.21 4.97
CA GLU A 117 2.14 20.49 3.66
C GLU A 117 2.90 19.26 3.14
N LYS A 118 3.69 18.63 4.02
CA LYS A 118 4.41 17.39 3.68
C LYS A 118 3.48 16.21 3.44
N LEU A 119 2.35 16.12 4.16
CA LEU A 119 1.36 15.09 3.88
C LEU A 119 0.76 15.26 2.47
N GLU A 120 0.44 16.50 2.06
CA GLU A 120 -0.06 16.76 0.72
C GLU A 120 0.98 16.48 -0.37
N GLU A 121 2.27 16.68 -0.10
CA GLU A 121 3.37 16.23 -0.98
C GLU A 121 3.36 14.71 -1.16
N MET A 122 3.31 13.95 -0.07
CA MET A 122 3.25 12.48 -0.12
C MET A 122 1.98 11.99 -0.85
N LYS A 123 0.83 12.65 -0.64
CA LYS A 123 -0.42 12.34 -1.35
C LYS A 123 -0.27 12.53 -2.86
N ARG A 124 0.38 13.60 -3.33
CA ARG A 124 0.65 13.79 -4.76
C ARG A 124 1.47 12.65 -5.35
N VAL A 125 2.49 12.19 -4.63
CA VAL A 125 3.28 11.02 -5.03
C VAL A 125 2.41 9.75 -5.07
N TYR A 126 1.55 9.56 -4.07
CA TYR A 126 0.64 8.41 -4.02
C TYR A 126 -0.28 8.37 -5.23
N TYR A 127 -0.95 9.48 -5.54
CA TYR A 127 -1.85 9.58 -6.69
C TYR A 127 -1.12 9.41 -8.02
N SER A 128 0.11 9.93 -8.14
CA SER A 128 0.96 9.70 -9.31
C SER A 128 1.30 8.21 -9.50
N LEU A 129 1.71 7.52 -8.43
CA LEU A 129 1.99 6.07 -8.48
C LEU A 129 0.75 5.24 -8.78
N ARG A 130 -0.43 5.71 -8.39
CA ARG A 130 -1.73 5.08 -8.68
C ARG A 130 -2.26 5.39 -10.08
N GLY A 131 -1.66 6.34 -10.81
CA GLY A 131 -2.20 6.83 -12.08
C GLY A 131 -3.53 7.60 -11.92
N MET A 132 -3.75 8.20 -10.75
CA MET A 132 -4.99 8.89 -10.34
C MET A 132 -4.78 10.40 -10.13
N GLY A 133 -3.87 11.00 -10.90
CA GLY A 133 -3.53 12.43 -10.83
C GLY A 133 -4.30 13.29 -11.83
#